data_AF-A0A432HIE7-F1
#
_entry.id   AF-A0A432HIE7-F1
#
_cell.length_a   1.000
_cell.length_b   1.000
_cell.length_c   1.000
_cell.angle_alpha   90.00
_cell.angle_beta   90.00
_cell.angle_gamma   90.00
#
_symmetry.space_group_name_H-M   'P 1'
#
loop_
_entity.id
_entity.type
_entity.pdbx_description
1 polymer ?
#
loop_
_entity_poly.entity_id
_entity_poly.type
_entity_poly.pdbx_seq_one_letter_code
_entity_poly.pdbx_strand_id
1 'polypeptide(L)'
;MSRHIDPRYQSLLQKSVRRGYTRLVVTLGAFFKLLGAAEKRWFRQQTTIMAFRLCWPLAPNLTFTRHFNSKAAGMVSVARSVKNQDAAGLGAMAHAFSTGDPSVLDNSEADRIIRIISSGIKRPDDFWSWFDGHRQSGVSSTLWPRGRGASSFDRAVIQAAAYLAATTGPPDLQPEFGQESRQEPLSIDSADGGFDYWVVFDHHTREGQRVLADISRDLHIPFSQLRWLLFYFEGARIGQRSGSAWWRRYCQWQFKKVGIGLEQAHLIWQVARPQLMAALTEDASRLHREIYRWKKSHQVQVNELKTEILQFFSALKAPGIRQKSLF
;
A
#
# COMPACT_ATOMS: atom_id res chain seq x y z
N MET A 1 19.16 -12.81 -17.06
CA MET A 1 17.99 -13.39 -16.37
C MET A 1 17.60 -12.50 -15.20
N SER A 2 16.46 -11.81 -15.29
CA SER A 2 15.91 -11.04 -14.16
C SER A 2 15.57 -12.01 -13.04
N ARG A 3 16.32 -12.00 -11.93
CA ARG A 3 15.90 -12.70 -10.70
C ARG A 3 14.65 -11.97 -10.22
N HIS A 4 13.49 -12.54 -10.47
CA HIS A 4 12.25 -12.03 -9.90
C HIS A 4 12.32 -12.22 -8.39
N ILE A 5 12.12 -11.13 -7.66
CA ILE A 5 11.93 -11.16 -6.21
C ILE A 5 10.79 -12.13 -5.92
N ASP A 6 10.98 -13.04 -4.97
CA ASP A 6 9.93 -13.96 -4.55
C ASP A 6 8.66 -13.17 -4.14
N PRO A 7 7.52 -13.38 -4.81
CA PRO A 7 6.28 -12.67 -4.54
C PRO A 7 5.81 -12.76 -3.08
N ARG A 8 6.18 -13.84 -2.36
CA ARG A 8 5.84 -14.02 -0.95
C ARG A 8 6.45 -12.91 -0.09
N TYR A 9 7.71 -12.57 -0.29
CA TYR A 9 8.37 -11.49 0.48
C TYR A 9 7.84 -10.10 0.11
N GLN A 10 7.49 -9.90 -1.16
CA GLN A 10 6.86 -8.66 -1.61
C GLN A 10 5.49 -8.47 -0.96
N SER A 11 4.66 -9.50 -1.01
CA SER A 11 3.33 -9.55 -0.40
C SER A 11 3.40 -9.37 1.12
N LEU A 12 4.31 -10.07 1.79
CA LEU A 12 4.55 -9.97 3.23
C LEU A 12 4.93 -8.54 3.64
N LEU A 13 5.87 -7.89 2.93
CA LEU A 13 6.25 -6.51 3.22
C LEU A 13 5.04 -5.57 3.05
N GLN A 14 4.34 -5.65 1.92
CA GLN A 14 3.21 -4.76 1.65
C GLN A 14 2.09 -4.92 2.69
N LYS A 15 1.75 -6.15 3.07
CA LYS A 15 0.70 -6.41 4.07
C LYS A 15 1.15 -6.01 5.48
N SER A 16 2.43 -6.18 5.82
CA SER A 16 3.00 -5.70 7.07
C SER A 16 2.87 -4.18 7.20
N VAL A 17 3.21 -3.43 6.14
CA VAL A 17 3.05 -1.96 6.13
C VAL A 17 1.58 -1.55 6.19
N ARG A 18 0.69 -2.16 5.39
CA ARG A 18 -0.75 -1.84 5.41
C ARG A 18 -1.37 -2.00 6.80
N ARG A 19 -1.01 -3.08 7.48
CA ARG A 19 -1.59 -3.47 8.78
C ARG A 19 -0.84 -2.88 9.98
N GLY A 20 0.31 -2.23 9.77
CA GLY A 20 1.05 -1.52 10.82
C GLY A 20 2.04 -2.37 11.62
N TYR A 21 2.51 -3.49 11.09
CA TYR A 21 3.47 -4.39 11.75
C TYR A 21 4.91 -3.87 11.60
N THR A 22 5.26 -2.86 12.39
CA THR A 22 6.51 -2.10 12.22
C THR A 22 7.77 -2.94 12.43
N ARG A 23 7.77 -3.90 13.36
CA ARG A 23 8.92 -4.79 13.60
C ARG A 23 9.17 -5.69 12.41
N LEU A 24 8.10 -6.21 11.83
CA LEU A 24 8.17 -7.03 10.64
C LEU A 24 8.63 -6.22 9.42
N VAL A 25 8.17 -4.96 9.30
CA VAL A 25 8.67 -4.02 8.27
C VAL A 25 10.17 -3.76 8.41
N VAL A 26 10.69 -3.54 9.62
CA VAL A 26 12.14 -3.36 9.84
C VAL A 26 12.92 -4.64 9.53
N THR A 27 12.40 -5.80 9.97
CA THR A 27 13.01 -7.11 9.69
C THR A 27 13.11 -7.35 8.18
N LEU A 28 12.03 -7.13 7.44
CA LEU A 28 12.01 -7.25 5.99
C LEU A 28 12.85 -6.17 5.31
N GLY A 29 12.87 -4.95 5.86
CA GLY A 29 13.77 -3.89 5.38
C GLY A 29 15.23 -4.33 5.43
N ALA A 30 15.67 -4.95 6.53
CA ALA A 30 17.01 -5.50 6.65
C ALA A 30 17.24 -6.65 5.66
N PHE A 31 16.25 -7.53 5.49
CA PHE A 31 16.27 -8.60 4.49
C PHE A 31 16.51 -8.03 3.09
N PHE A 32 15.68 -7.09 2.63
CA PHE A 32 15.83 -6.41 1.34
C PHE A 32 17.12 -5.60 1.22
N LYS A 33 17.66 -5.04 2.31
CA LYS A 33 18.94 -4.31 2.33
C LYS A 33 20.11 -5.23 1.98
N LEU A 34 20.05 -6.51 2.35
CA LEU A 34 21.10 -7.51 2.08
C LEU A 34 20.98 -8.18 0.71
N LEU A 35 19.84 -8.03 0.02
CA LEU A 35 19.67 -8.54 -1.33
C LEU A 35 20.41 -7.68 -2.38
N GLY A 36 20.22 -8.03 -3.66
CA GLY A 36 20.86 -7.37 -4.80
C GLY A 36 20.35 -5.94 -5.08
N ALA A 37 20.96 -5.30 -6.08
CA ALA A 37 20.61 -3.94 -6.47
C ALA A 37 19.18 -3.80 -7.01
N ALA A 38 18.64 -4.86 -7.65
CA ALA A 38 17.28 -4.89 -8.16
C ALA A 38 16.25 -4.85 -7.01
N GLU A 39 16.48 -5.63 -5.97
CA GLU A 39 15.64 -5.72 -4.78
C GLU A 39 15.62 -4.41 -4.00
N LYS A 40 16.79 -3.78 -3.83
CA LYS A 40 16.89 -2.46 -3.22
C LYS A 40 16.17 -1.39 -4.04
N ARG A 41 16.25 -1.44 -5.37
CA ARG A 41 15.54 -0.53 -6.27
C ARG A 41 14.02 -0.71 -6.15
N TRP A 42 13.55 -1.95 -6.16
CA TRP A 42 12.16 -2.28 -5.94
C TRP A 42 11.67 -1.77 -4.59
N PHE A 43 12.40 -2.02 -3.50
CA PHE A 43 12.03 -1.54 -2.15
C PHE A 43 11.90 -0.02 -2.11
N ARG A 44 12.85 0.71 -2.71
CA ARG A 44 12.80 2.19 -2.80
C ARG A 44 11.55 2.66 -3.53
N GLN A 45 11.27 2.08 -4.69
CA GLN A 45 10.09 2.42 -5.48
C GLN A 45 8.79 2.10 -4.73
N GLN A 46 8.72 0.94 -4.09
CA GLN A 46 7.55 0.54 -3.32
C GLN A 46 7.29 1.45 -2.13
N THR A 47 8.34 1.98 -1.48
CA THR A 47 8.16 2.91 -0.36
C THR A 47 7.34 4.12 -0.78
N THR A 48 7.69 4.70 -1.93
CA THR A 48 6.98 5.83 -2.50
C THR A 48 5.56 5.46 -2.95
N ILE A 49 5.39 4.33 -3.65
CA ILE A 49 4.06 3.86 -4.08
C ILE A 49 3.15 3.64 -2.87
N MET A 50 3.63 3.00 -1.82
CA MET A 50 2.84 2.74 -0.62
C MET A 50 2.47 4.02 0.13
N ALA A 51 3.36 5.01 0.17
CA ALA A 51 3.05 6.31 0.73
C ALA A 51 1.87 6.96 -0.01
N PHE A 52 1.91 7.07 -1.34
CA PHE A 52 0.81 7.65 -2.10
C PHE A 52 -0.46 6.80 -2.09
N ARG A 53 -0.35 5.47 -2.06
CA ARG A 53 -1.50 4.57 -2.12
C ARG A 53 -2.26 4.50 -0.79
N LEU A 54 -1.55 4.60 0.34
CA LEU A 54 -2.13 4.33 1.66
C LEU A 54 -2.15 5.56 2.57
N CYS A 55 -1.29 6.54 2.32
CA CYS A 55 -1.07 7.70 3.19
C CYS A 55 -0.74 8.92 2.34
N TRP A 56 -1.50 9.16 1.27
CA TRP A 56 -1.22 10.26 0.35
C TRP A 56 -1.04 11.65 1.00
N PRO A 57 -1.66 11.97 2.16
CA PRO A 57 -1.40 13.25 2.84
C PRO A 57 -0.02 13.31 3.50
N LEU A 58 0.53 12.16 3.92
CA LEU A 58 1.88 12.05 4.45
C LEU A 58 2.94 12.07 3.34
N ALA A 59 2.62 11.53 2.17
CA ALA A 59 3.59 11.25 1.12
C ALA A 59 4.45 12.47 0.70
N PRO A 60 3.89 13.69 0.54
CA PRO A 60 4.68 14.89 0.24
C PRO A 60 5.65 15.28 1.36
N ASN A 61 5.40 14.88 2.60
CA ASN A 61 6.24 15.22 3.75
C ASN A 61 7.34 14.19 4.02
N LEU A 62 7.38 13.08 3.27
CA LEU A 62 8.43 12.07 3.43
C LEU A 62 9.74 12.56 2.85
N THR A 63 10.78 12.62 3.69
CA THR A 63 12.14 12.93 3.26
C THR A 63 12.89 11.67 2.84
N PHE A 64 13.48 11.70 1.64
CA PHE A 64 14.18 10.57 1.05
C PHE A 64 15.61 10.97 0.69
N THR A 65 16.62 10.30 1.27
CA THR A 65 18.06 10.52 0.98
C THR A 65 18.63 9.40 0.10
N ARG A 66 19.85 9.48 -0.43
CA ARG A 66 20.41 8.35 -1.23
C ARG A 66 20.54 7.06 -0.42
N HIS A 67 20.57 7.14 0.90
CA HIS A 67 20.74 6.02 1.80
C HIS A 67 19.48 5.17 1.96
N PHE A 68 19.67 3.86 2.13
CA PHE A 68 18.59 2.88 2.24
C PHE A 68 17.72 3.10 3.50
N ASN A 69 18.32 3.48 4.62
CA ASN A 69 17.63 3.71 5.88
C ASN A 69 16.52 4.77 5.76
N SER A 70 16.69 5.81 4.93
CA SER A 70 15.61 6.79 4.69
C SER A 70 14.36 6.17 4.06
N LYS A 71 14.50 5.08 3.28
CA LYS A 71 13.38 4.38 2.65
C LYS A 71 12.73 3.41 3.63
N ALA A 72 13.55 2.71 4.40
CA ALA A 72 13.05 1.89 5.48
C ALA A 72 12.29 2.75 6.53
N ALA A 73 12.81 3.95 6.85
CA ALA A 73 12.13 4.94 7.68
C ALA A 73 10.81 5.39 7.03
N GLY A 74 10.78 5.67 5.73
CA GLY A 74 9.54 5.96 5.00
C GLY A 74 8.50 4.84 5.11
N MET A 75 8.90 3.56 4.94
CA MET A 75 8.00 2.41 5.14
C MET A 75 7.47 2.31 6.57
N VAL A 76 8.33 2.56 7.57
CA VAL A 76 7.93 2.58 8.99
C VAL A 76 6.94 3.72 9.25
N SER A 77 7.18 4.92 8.71
CA SER A 77 6.25 6.05 8.80
C SER A 77 4.90 5.68 8.20
N VAL A 78 4.89 5.15 6.96
CA VAL A 78 3.65 4.69 6.32
C VAL A 78 2.97 3.64 7.17
N ALA A 79 3.69 2.66 7.72
CA ALA A 79 3.11 1.61 8.55
C ALA A 79 2.40 2.16 9.80
N ARG A 80 2.94 3.21 10.43
CA ARG A 80 2.41 3.82 11.66
C ARG A 80 1.31 4.85 11.44
N SER A 81 1.18 5.41 10.25
CA SER A 81 0.21 6.47 9.99
C SER A 81 -1.23 5.94 9.94
N VAL A 82 -2.18 6.83 10.25
CA VAL A 82 -3.58 6.63 9.84
C VAL A 82 -3.61 6.60 8.30
N LYS A 83 -4.27 5.58 7.76
CA LYS A 83 -4.31 5.35 6.31
C LYS A 83 -5.52 6.03 5.70
N ASN A 84 -5.32 6.63 4.53
CA ASN A 84 -6.37 7.15 3.66
C ASN A 84 -6.15 6.57 2.25
N GLN A 85 -7.14 5.82 1.74
CA GLN A 85 -7.03 5.11 0.46
C GLN A 85 -7.73 5.85 -0.68
N ASP A 86 -8.08 7.13 -0.53
CA ASP A 86 -8.84 7.85 -1.56
C ASP A 86 -8.05 8.02 -2.85
N ALA A 87 -6.76 8.35 -2.77
CA ALA A 87 -5.89 8.36 -3.94
C ALA A 87 -5.87 6.99 -4.64
N ALA A 88 -5.90 5.89 -3.89
CA ALA A 88 -5.93 4.54 -4.46
C ALA A 88 -7.26 4.25 -5.16
N GLY A 89 -8.39 4.56 -4.52
CA GLY A 89 -9.73 4.34 -5.09
C GLY A 89 -9.97 5.21 -6.32
N LEU A 90 -9.68 6.50 -6.22
CA LEU A 90 -9.84 7.46 -7.30
C LEU A 90 -8.90 7.15 -8.48
N GLY A 91 -7.62 6.88 -8.19
CA GLY A 91 -6.64 6.49 -9.20
C GLY A 91 -7.03 5.19 -9.92
N ALA A 92 -7.57 4.20 -9.20
CA ALA A 92 -8.04 2.96 -9.80
C ALA A 92 -9.23 3.17 -10.75
N MET A 93 -10.20 3.99 -10.36
CA MET A 93 -11.35 4.31 -11.22
C MET A 93 -10.95 5.14 -12.44
N ALA A 94 -10.08 6.13 -12.26
CA ALA A 94 -9.56 6.94 -13.37
C ALA A 94 -8.72 6.09 -14.34
N HIS A 95 -7.90 5.17 -13.83
CA HIS A 95 -7.16 4.22 -14.65
C HIS A 95 -8.10 3.33 -15.47
N ALA A 96 -9.09 2.71 -14.83
CA ALA A 96 -10.08 1.87 -15.51
C ALA A 96 -10.84 2.64 -16.61
N PHE A 97 -11.28 3.88 -16.32
CA PHE A 97 -11.90 4.75 -17.33
C PHE A 97 -10.93 5.07 -18.49
N SER A 98 -9.67 5.38 -18.17
CA SER A 98 -8.66 5.70 -19.18
C SER A 98 -8.39 4.53 -20.14
N THR A 99 -8.55 3.29 -19.64
CA THR A 99 -8.40 2.04 -20.39
C THR A 99 -9.69 1.59 -21.08
N GLY A 100 -10.77 2.37 -21.02
CA GLY A 100 -12.01 2.12 -21.76
C GLY A 100 -13.13 1.45 -20.99
N ASP A 101 -13.11 1.46 -19.65
CA ASP A 101 -14.21 0.94 -18.84
C ASP A 101 -15.10 2.09 -18.32
N PRO A 102 -16.20 2.45 -19.03
CA PRO A 102 -17.10 3.51 -18.60
C PRO A 102 -17.96 3.13 -17.39
N SER A 103 -18.00 1.85 -16.99
CA SER A 103 -18.87 1.39 -15.90
C SER A 103 -18.48 1.92 -14.52
N VAL A 104 -17.30 2.55 -14.39
CA VAL A 104 -16.85 3.23 -13.16
C VAL A 104 -17.66 4.49 -12.84
N LEU A 105 -18.35 5.02 -13.84
CA LEU A 105 -19.15 6.23 -13.76
C LEU A 105 -20.55 5.89 -13.25
N ASP A 106 -21.08 6.72 -12.37
CA ASP A 106 -22.42 6.56 -11.77
C ASP A 106 -23.35 7.73 -12.11
N ASN A 107 -22.94 8.61 -13.02
CA ASN A 107 -23.61 9.83 -13.42
C ASN A 107 -23.76 10.87 -12.29
N SER A 108 -22.98 10.76 -11.22
CA SER A 108 -22.87 11.82 -10.21
C SER A 108 -21.93 12.94 -10.68
N GLU A 109 -22.03 14.11 -10.05
CA GLU A 109 -21.10 15.23 -10.31
C GLU A 109 -19.63 14.84 -10.07
N ALA A 110 -19.38 13.90 -9.16
CA ALA A 110 -18.06 13.38 -8.85
C ALA A 110 -17.39 12.67 -10.05
N ASP A 111 -18.14 12.22 -11.05
CA ASP A 111 -17.61 11.64 -12.29
C ASP A 111 -16.66 12.58 -13.03
N ARG A 112 -16.88 13.90 -12.89
CA ARG A 112 -15.99 14.91 -13.46
C ARG A 112 -14.55 14.72 -13.01
N ILE A 113 -14.34 14.35 -11.75
CA ILE A 113 -13.00 14.16 -11.17
C ILE A 113 -12.31 12.94 -11.79
N ILE A 114 -13.04 11.82 -11.96
CA ILE A 114 -12.53 10.62 -12.64
C ILE A 114 -12.09 10.97 -14.07
N ARG A 115 -12.88 11.76 -14.80
CA ARG A 115 -12.58 12.18 -16.17
C ARG A 115 -11.36 13.10 -16.25
N ILE A 116 -11.20 14.03 -15.30
CA ILE A 116 -10.02 14.91 -15.22
C ILE A 116 -8.76 14.08 -15.03
N ILE A 117 -8.74 13.19 -14.04
CA ILE A 117 -7.54 12.37 -13.75
C ILE A 117 -7.27 11.40 -14.90
N SER A 118 -8.29 10.77 -15.46
CA SER A 118 -8.14 9.92 -16.66
C SER A 118 -7.52 10.68 -17.84
N SER A 119 -7.92 11.94 -18.05
CA SER A 119 -7.32 12.79 -19.07
C SER A 119 -5.86 13.12 -18.74
N GLY A 120 -5.55 13.33 -17.46
CA GLY A 120 -4.18 13.53 -16.98
C GLY A 120 -3.30 12.29 -17.12
N ILE A 121 -3.85 11.07 -17.02
CA ILE A 121 -3.11 9.83 -17.30
C ILE A 121 -2.67 9.79 -18.77
N LYS A 122 -3.55 10.25 -19.69
CA LYS A 122 -3.27 10.30 -21.14
C LYS A 122 -2.35 11.46 -21.53
N ARG A 123 -2.39 12.57 -20.78
CA ARG A 123 -1.59 13.79 -20.99
C ARG A 123 -0.87 14.19 -19.70
N PRO A 124 0.19 13.44 -19.31
CA PRO A 124 0.83 13.62 -18.02
C PRO A 124 1.51 14.98 -17.87
N ASP A 125 2.11 15.53 -18.93
CA ASP A 125 2.80 16.82 -18.86
C ASP A 125 1.84 17.98 -18.62
N ASP A 126 0.70 18.00 -19.31
CA ASP A 126 -0.39 18.97 -19.07
C ASP A 126 -0.90 18.89 -17.62
N PHE A 127 -1.08 17.66 -17.10
CA PHE A 127 -1.52 17.46 -15.73
C PHE A 127 -0.52 18.01 -14.71
N TRP A 128 0.77 17.74 -14.90
CA TRP A 128 1.80 18.23 -13.98
C TRP A 128 1.99 19.75 -14.07
N SER A 129 1.86 20.33 -15.27
CA SER A 129 1.83 21.78 -15.45
C SER A 129 0.66 22.44 -14.71
N TRP A 130 -0.54 21.85 -14.83
CA TRP A 130 -1.71 22.28 -14.07
C TRP A 130 -1.47 22.17 -12.55
N PHE A 131 -0.96 21.03 -12.08
CA PHE A 131 -0.70 20.81 -10.65
C PHE A 131 0.30 21.81 -10.09
N ASP A 132 1.40 22.08 -10.81
CA ASP A 132 2.43 23.01 -10.38
C ASP A 132 1.88 24.45 -10.20
N GLY A 133 0.87 24.83 -11.00
CA GLY A 133 0.16 26.12 -10.91
C GLY A 133 -0.99 26.19 -9.90
N HIS A 134 -1.51 25.05 -9.43
CA HIS A 134 -2.70 24.99 -8.53
C HIS A 134 -2.38 24.43 -7.13
N ARG A 135 -1.14 24.03 -6.88
CA ARG A 135 -0.73 23.53 -5.56
C ARG A 135 -0.83 24.62 -4.50
N GLN A 136 -1.27 24.25 -3.29
CA GLN A 136 -1.30 25.15 -2.14
C GLN A 136 0.12 25.52 -1.69
N SER A 137 0.28 26.74 -1.16
CA SER A 137 1.51 27.24 -0.55
C SER A 137 2.00 26.27 0.56
N GLY A 138 3.16 25.64 0.36
CA GLY A 138 3.72 24.66 1.29
C GLY A 138 3.81 23.23 0.74
N VAL A 139 3.11 22.90 -0.35
CA VAL A 139 3.28 21.62 -1.06
C VAL A 139 4.46 21.73 -2.02
N SER A 140 5.58 21.07 -1.73
CA SER A 140 6.76 21.10 -2.61
C SER A 140 6.54 20.29 -3.90
N SER A 141 6.75 20.91 -5.07
CA SER A 141 6.68 20.24 -6.37
C SER A 141 7.79 19.21 -6.58
N THR A 142 8.94 19.37 -5.92
CA THR A 142 10.08 18.43 -5.98
C THR A 142 9.91 17.16 -5.14
N LEU A 143 8.76 16.98 -4.48
CA LEU A 143 8.49 15.78 -3.65
C LEU A 143 7.53 14.80 -4.35
N TRP A 144 7.03 15.16 -5.53
CA TRP A 144 6.14 14.32 -6.31
C TRP A 144 6.95 13.48 -7.31
N PRO A 145 7.05 12.16 -7.12
CA PRO A 145 7.59 11.30 -8.16
C PRO A 145 6.64 11.48 -9.35
N ARG A 146 7.10 12.09 -10.45
CA ARG A 146 6.29 12.23 -11.68
C ARG A 146 6.01 10.88 -12.37
N GLY A 147 5.90 9.79 -11.60
CA GLY A 147 5.53 8.46 -12.04
C GLY A 147 6.63 7.70 -12.78
N ARG A 148 7.87 8.20 -12.81
CA ARG A 148 8.96 7.59 -13.60
C ARG A 148 9.23 6.16 -13.13
N GLY A 149 9.08 5.20 -14.04
CA GLY A 149 9.28 3.76 -13.79
C GLY A 149 8.14 3.05 -13.05
N ALA A 150 7.06 3.75 -12.69
CA ALA A 150 5.88 3.16 -12.07
C ALA A 150 4.90 2.58 -13.11
N SER A 151 4.07 1.61 -12.72
CA SER A 151 3.04 1.05 -13.60
C SER A 151 2.01 2.13 -13.98
N SER A 152 1.24 1.92 -15.06
CA SER A 152 0.15 2.85 -15.44
C SER A 152 -0.86 3.05 -14.30
N PHE A 153 -1.15 1.99 -13.56
CA PHE A 153 -1.99 2.05 -12.37
C PHE A 153 -1.36 2.91 -11.27
N ASP A 154 -0.09 2.67 -10.91
CA ASP A 154 0.56 3.40 -9.81
C ASP A 154 0.72 4.89 -10.16
N ARG A 155 0.93 5.22 -11.45
CA ARG A 155 0.92 6.60 -11.94
C ARG A 155 -0.44 7.27 -11.74
N ALA A 156 -1.52 6.57 -12.05
CA ALA A 156 -2.88 7.07 -11.84
C ALA A 156 -3.16 7.38 -10.36
N VAL A 157 -2.67 6.53 -9.44
CA VAL A 157 -2.78 6.76 -8.00
C VAL A 157 -1.99 8.00 -7.55
N ILE A 158 -0.77 8.19 -8.07
CA ILE A 158 0.04 9.37 -7.76
C ILE A 158 -0.62 10.64 -8.30
N GLN A 159 -1.17 10.62 -9.52
CA GLN A 159 -1.91 11.75 -10.07
C GLN A 159 -3.20 12.04 -9.29
N ALA A 160 -3.93 11.01 -8.86
CA ALA A 160 -5.09 11.18 -7.98
C ALA A 160 -4.70 11.83 -6.65
N ALA A 161 -3.60 11.40 -6.02
CA ALA A 161 -3.09 12.05 -4.82
C ALA A 161 -2.72 13.52 -5.07
N ALA A 162 -2.09 13.84 -6.21
CA ALA A 162 -1.73 15.22 -6.56
C ALA A 162 -2.97 16.10 -6.73
N TYR A 163 -3.98 15.57 -7.44
CA TYR A 163 -5.25 16.24 -7.62
C TYR A 163 -5.94 16.54 -6.26
N LEU A 164 -6.03 15.54 -5.38
CA LEU A 164 -6.61 15.71 -4.04
C LEU A 164 -5.82 16.74 -3.22
N ALA A 165 -4.49 16.68 -3.24
CA ALA A 165 -3.65 17.66 -2.54
C ALA A 165 -3.88 19.10 -3.04
N ALA A 166 -4.07 19.30 -4.34
CA ALA A 166 -4.32 20.63 -4.91
C ALA A 166 -5.74 21.16 -4.67
N THR A 167 -6.75 20.28 -4.67
CA THR A 167 -8.17 20.70 -4.70
C THR A 167 -8.87 20.64 -3.35
N THR A 168 -8.54 19.66 -2.50
CA THR A 168 -9.19 19.47 -1.20
C THR A 168 -8.28 19.81 -0.02
N GLY A 169 -6.96 19.94 -0.25
CA GLY A 169 -5.97 19.96 0.82
C GLY A 169 -5.84 18.59 1.52
N PRO A 170 -4.92 18.43 2.47
CA PRO A 170 -4.78 17.20 3.24
C PRO A 170 -6.03 16.99 4.13
N PRO A 171 -6.64 15.78 4.14
CA PRO A 171 -7.76 15.46 5.01
C PRO A 171 -7.34 15.48 6.48
N ASP A 172 -8.29 15.74 7.36
CA ASP A 172 -8.08 15.53 8.80
C ASP A 172 -7.88 14.03 9.07
N LEU A 173 -6.70 13.66 9.57
CA LEU A 173 -6.28 12.27 9.79
C LEU A 173 -6.69 11.78 11.18
N GLN A 174 -7.95 11.98 11.53
CA GLN A 174 -8.57 11.35 12.70
C GLN A 174 -8.82 9.87 12.38
N PRO A 175 -8.48 8.93 13.28
CA PRO A 175 -8.94 7.54 13.16
C PRO A 175 -10.49 7.51 13.11
N GLU A 176 -11.06 6.61 12.31
CA GLU A 176 -12.50 6.36 12.34
C GLU A 176 -12.96 6.00 13.77
N PHE A 177 -14.17 6.45 14.15
CA PHE A 177 -14.75 6.27 15.48
C PHE A 177 -14.61 4.81 15.96
N GLY A 178 -14.09 4.61 17.18
CA GLY A 178 -13.86 3.28 17.75
C GLY A 178 -12.49 2.65 17.44
N GLN A 179 -11.61 3.32 16.69
CA GLN A 179 -10.19 2.96 16.60
C GLN A 179 -9.35 3.79 17.57
N GLU A 180 -8.73 3.13 18.56
CA GLU A 180 -7.79 3.82 19.46
C GLU A 180 -6.59 4.38 18.67
N SER A 181 -6.35 5.68 18.84
CA SER A 181 -5.14 6.36 18.39
C SER A 181 -3.95 5.80 19.18
N ARG A 182 -3.23 4.83 18.61
CA ARG A 182 -1.89 4.46 19.08
C ARG A 182 -0.89 5.58 18.77
N GLN A 183 -1.04 6.73 19.42
CA GLN A 183 0.07 7.67 19.61
C GLN A 183 0.97 7.14 20.73
N GLU A 184 1.50 5.94 20.55
CA GLU A 184 2.64 5.53 21.36
C GLU A 184 3.91 6.24 20.87
N PRO A 185 4.92 6.43 21.76
CA PRO A 185 6.25 6.85 21.37
C PRO A 185 6.80 6.05 20.17
N LEU A 186 7.93 6.47 19.60
CA LEU A 186 8.70 5.72 18.59
C LEU A 186 9.25 4.39 19.15
N SER A 187 8.38 3.51 19.65
CA SER A 187 8.70 2.16 20.07
C SER A 187 8.50 1.23 18.89
N ILE A 188 9.57 1.06 18.11
CA ILE A 188 9.76 -0.11 17.23
C ILE A 188 9.77 -1.40 18.11
N ASP A 189 9.69 -1.28 19.44
CA ASP A 189 9.68 -2.35 20.42
C ASP A 189 8.31 -2.74 20.96
N SER A 190 7.22 -2.10 20.53
CA SER A 190 5.88 -2.60 20.83
C SER A 190 5.71 -3.99 20.20
N ALA A 191 5.10 -4.93 20.94
CA ALA A 191 4.75 -6.21 20.37
C ALA A 191 3.72 -5.97 19.27
N ASP A 192 4.15 -6.04 18.01
CA ASP A 192 3.23 -6.34 16.93
C ASP A 192 2.49 -7.63 17.37
N GLY A 193 1.15 -7.63 17.34
CA GLY A 193 0.38 -8.85 17.60
C GLY A 193 0.81 -9.99 16.65
N GLY A 194 0.19 -11.17 16.74
CA GLY A 194 0.45 -12.23 15.76
C GLY A 194 0.17 -11.72 14.33
N PHE A 195 1.14 -11.82 13.42
CA PHE A 195 0.90 -11.60 11.99
C PHE A 195 0.38 -12.90 11.38
N ASP A 196 -0.80 -12.87 10.79
CA ASP A 196 -1.39 -14.02 10.12
C ASP A 196 -0.70 -14.32 8.77
N TYR A 197 0.33 -15.16 8.76
CA TYR A 197 1.16 -15.40 7.57
C TYR A 197 0.40 -15.97 6.37
N TRP A 198 -0.75 -16.63 6.57
CA TRP A 198 -1.55 -17.17 5.46
C TRP A 198 -2.03 -16.08 4.50
N VAL A 199 -2.23 -14.84 4.98
CA VAL A 199 -2.69 -13.73 4.14
C VAL A 199 -1.66 -13.29 3.10
N VAL A 200 -0.40 -13.71 3.24
CA VAL A 200 0.67 -13.45 2.27
C VAL A 200 0.34 -14.12 0.95
N PHE A 201 -0.28 -15.31 1.00
CA PHE A 201 -0.56 -16.09 -0.19
C PHE A 201 -1.85 -15.61 -0.83
N ASP A 202 -1.70 -14.72 -1.81
CA ASP A 202 -2.79 -14.24 -2.64
C ASP A 202 -2.57 -14.63 -4.10
N HIS A 203 -3.39 -14.07 -4.99
CA HIS A 203 -3.33 -14.35 -6.42
C HIS A 203 -2.01 -13.94 -7.11
N HIS A 204 -1.08 -13.25 -6.43
CA HIS A 204 0.25 -12.97 -6.95
C HIS A 204 1.29 -14.03 -6.55
N THR A 205 0.92 -14.95 -5.66
CA THR A 205 1.74 -16.10 -5.24
C THR A 205 1.26 -17.38 -5.91
N ARG A 206 2.15 -18.34 -6.18
CA ARG A 206 1.77 -19.61 -6.81
C ARG A 206 0.87 -20.43 -5.90
N GLU A 207 1.21 -20.49 -4.61
CA GLU A 207 0.44 -21.20 -3.59
C GLU A 207 -0.96 -20.59 -3.44
N GLY A 208 -1.06 -19.27 -3.37
CA GLY A 208 -2.35 -18.58 -3.30
C GLY A 208 -3.20 -18.79 -4.55
N GLN A 209 -2.62 -18.75 -5.76
CA GLN A 209 -3.35 -19.05 -7.00
C GLN A 209 -3.91 -20.49 -7.01
N ARG A 210 -3.07 -21.47 -6.63
CA ARG A 210 -3.47 -22.88 -6.56
C ARG A 210 -4.64 -23.07 -5.60
N VAL A 211 -4.50 -22.62 -4.36
CA VAL A 211 -5.54 -22.77 -3.32
C VAL A 211 -6.83 -22.02 -3.70
N LEU A 212 -6.73 -20.82 -4.26
CA LEU A 212 -7.90 -20.08 -4.76
C LEU A 212 -8.62 -20.83 -5.88
N ALA A 213 -7.89 -21.49 -6.79
CA ALA A 213 -8.49 -22.26 -7.87
C ALA A 213 -9.21 -23.51 -7.35
N ASP A 214 -8.61 -24.21 -6.38
CA ASP A 214 -9.22 -25.39 -5.76
C ASP A 214 -10.50 -25.03 -4.98
N ILE A 215 -10.44 -24.01 -4.11
CA ILE A 215 -11.60 -23.57 -3.34
C ILE A 215 -12.70 -22.98 -4.23
N SER A 216 -12.32 -22.28 -5.31
CA SER A 216 -13.27 -21.79 -6.31
C SER A 216 -14.05 -22.94 -6.95
N ARG A 217 -13.37 -24.05 -7.28
CA ARG A 217 -13.99 -25.28 -7.81
C ARG A 217 -14.89 -25.93 -6.78
N ASP A 218 -14.40 -26.15 -5.57
CA ASP A 218 -15.11 -26.89 -4.52
C ASP A 218 -16.37 -26.16 -4.07
N LEU A 219 -16.30 -24.85 -3.88
CA LEU A 219 -17.44 -24.02 -3.46
C LEU A 219 -18.30 -23.52 -4.61
N HIS A 220 -17.96 -23.85 -5.85
CA HIS A 220 -18.69 -23.43 -7.05
C HIS A 220 -18.84 -21.90 -7.12
N ILE A 221 -17.81 -21.17 -6.65
CA ILE A 221 -17.74 -19.70 -6.70
C ILE A 221 -16.82 -19.33 -7.87
N PRO A 222 -17.21 -18.38 -8.75
CA PRO A 222 -16.32 -17.91 -9.80
C PRO A 222 -14.96 -17.44 -9.25
N PHE A 223 -13.86 -17.86 -9.89
CA PHE A 223 -12.51 -17.52 -9.43
C PHE A 223 -12.28 -16.01 -9.28
N SER A 224 -12.84 -15.21 -10.20
CA SER A 224 -12.76 -13.74 -10.16
C SER A 224 -13.40 -13.15 -8.91
N GLN A 225 -14.54 -13.72 -8.48
CA GLN A 225 -15.25 -13.35 -7.26
C GLN A 225 -14.41 -13.68 -6.03
N LEU A 226 -13.96 -14.93 -5.90
CA LEU A 226 -13.17 -15.35 -4.74
C LEU A 226 -11.85 -14.58 -4.61
N ARG A 227 -11.17 -14.32 -5.74
CA ARG A 227 -9.98 -13.46 -5.78
C ARG A 227 -10.26 -12.06 -5.24
N TRP A 228 -11.39 -11.46 -5.62
CA TRP A 228 -11.76 -10.14 -5.16
C TRP A 228 -12.15 -10.12 -3.68
N LEU A 229 -12.84 -11.16 -3.20
CA LEU A 229 -13.15 -11.32 -1.78
C LEU A 229 -11.87 -11.40 -0.93
N LEU A 230 -10.90 -12.24 -1.31
CA LEU A 230 -9.61 -12.32 -0.62
C LEU A 230 -8.89 -10.96 -0.62
N PHE A 231 -8.86 -10.27 -1.77
CA PHE A 231 -8.25 -8.95 -1.85
C PHE A 231 -8.97 -7.96 -0.92
N TYR A 232 -10.29 -7.87 -0.96
CA TYR A 232 -11.05 -6.89 -0.20
C TYR A 232 -10.93 -7.12 1.31
N PHE A 233 -11.18 -8.35 1.78
CA PHE A 233 -11.24 -8.66 3.21
C PHE A 233 -9.86 -8.79 3.86
N GLU A 234 -8.84 -9.24 3.13
CA GLU A 234 -7.52 -9.53 3.72
C GLU A 234 -6.38 -8.75 3.05
N GLY A 235 -6.38 -8.66 1.73
CA GLY A 235 -5.31 -8.00 0.97
C GLY A 235 -5.28 -6.48 1.17
N ALA A 236 -6.44 -5.84 1.18
CA ALA A 236 -6.66 -4.41 1.32
C ALA A 236 -6.91 -3.98 2.77
N ARG A 237 -6.92 -4.93 3.71
CA ARG A 237 -7.06 -4.64 5.14
C ARG A 237 -5.91 -3.76 5.61
N ILE A 238 -6.24 -2.70 6.32
CA ILE A 238 -5.31 -1.73 6.89
C ILE A 238 -5.47 -1.65 8.41
N GLY A 239 -4.45 -1.13 9.09
CA GLY A 239 -4.46 -0.96 10.55
C GLY A 239 -5.44 0.14 10.98
N GLN A 240 -4.99 1.39 10.98
CA GLN A 240 -5.83 2.57 11.26
C GLN A 240 -6.32 3.21 9.95
N ARG A 241 -7.60 3.56 9.87
CA ARG A 241 -8.23 4.17 8.69
C ARG A 241 -8.85 5.52 9.05
N SER A 242 -8.69 6.52 8.19
CA SER A 242 -9.54 7.70 8.12
C SER A 242 -10.62 7.51 7.06
N GLY A 243 -11.72 8.27 7.13
CA GLY A 243 -12.78 8.25 6.12
C GLY A 243 -12.23 8.30 4.68
N SER A 244 -12.68 7.36 3.84
CA SER A 244 -12.16 7.18 2.48
C SER A 244 -13.31 6.93 1.48
N ALA A 245 -13.93 8.03 1.02
CA ALA A 245 -15.10 7.98 0.15
C ALA A 245 -14.80 7.37 -1.23
N TRP A 246 -13.67 7.74 -1.83
CA TRP A 246 -13.25 7.23 -3.13
C TRP A 246 -12.87 5.75 -3.07
N TRP A 247 -12.27 5.30 -1.96
CA TRP A 247 -12.02 3.88 -1.73
C TRP A 247 -13.32 3.07 -1.62
N ARG A 248 -14.31 3.58 -0.87
CA ARG A 248 -15.63 2.93 -0.75
C ARG A 248 -16.32 2.82 -2.10
N ARG A 249 -16.35 3.91 -2.87
CA ARG A 249 -16.92 3.94 -4.22
C ARG A 249 -16.22 2.94 -5.16
N TYR A 250 -14.89 2.88 -5.13
CA TYR A 250 -14.13 1.90 -5.90
C TYR A 250 -14.51 0.46 -5.53
N CYS A 251 -14.63 0.16 -4.23
CA CYS A 251 -15.02 -1.18 -3.78
C CYS A 251 -16.43 -1.55 -4.25
N GLN A 252 -17.40 -0.63 -4.12
CA GLN A 252 -18.78 -0.83 -4.60
C GLN A 252 -18.83 -1.10 -6.10
N TRP A 253 -18.11 -0.30 -6.91
CA TRP A 253 -18.00 -0.53 -8.34
C TRP A 253 -17.41 -1.90 -8.67
N GLN A 254 -16.32 -2.31 -8.00
CA GLN A 254 -15.71 -3.62 -8.23
C GLN A 254 -16.62 -4.77 -7.85
N PHE A 255 -17.34 -4.68 -6.73
CA PHE A 255 -18.33 -5.67 -6.32
C PHE A 255 -19.46 -5.82 -7.33
N LYS A 256 -19.99 -4.69 -7.82
CA LYS A 256 -20.96 -4.69 -8.93
C LYS A 256 -20.40 -5.35 -10.18
N LYS A 257 -19.14 -5.07 -10.54
CA LYS A 257 -18.46 -5.63 -11.72
C LYS A 257 -18.26 -7.14 -11.63
N VAL A 258 -17.95 -7.68 -10.45
CA VAL A 258 -17.83 -9.13 -10.25
C VAL A 258 -19.18 -9.81 -9.97
N GLY A 259 -20.27 -9.05 -9.94
CA GLY A 259 -21.63 -9.56 -9.80
C GLY A 259 -21.98 -10.03 -8.39
N ILE A 260 -21.41 -9.42 -7.34
CA ILE A 260 -21.71 -9.77 -5.94
C ILE A 260 -22.11 -8.51 -5.16
N GLY A 261 -23.22 -8.57 -4.43
CA GLY A 261 -23.59 -7.54 -3.45
C GLY A 261 -22.73 -7.62 -2.18
N LEU A 262 -22.55 -6.51 -1.44
CA LEU A 262 -21.63 -6.51 -0.28
C LEU A 262 -22.05 -7.50 0.83
N GLU A 263 -23.35 -7.67 1.07
CA GLU A 263 -23.86 -8.64 2.05
C GLU A 263 -23.55 -10.09 1.62
N GLN A 264 -23.84 -10.41 0.35
CA GLN A 264 -23.52 -11.70 -0.24
C GLN A 264 -22.01 -11.95 -0.22
N ALA A 265 -21.18 -10.93 -0.47
CA ALA A 265 -19.73 -11.02 -0.39
C ALA A 265 -19.27 -11.42 1.02
N HIS A 266 -19.90 -10.87 2.06
CA HIS A 266 -19.60 -11.25 3.44
C HIS A 266 -19.95 -12.72 3.73
N LEU A 267 -21.13 -13.17 3.31
CA LEU A 267 -21.57 -14.56 3.50
C LEU A 267 -20.66 -15.57 2.78
N ILE A 268 -20.32 -15.29 1.51
CA ILE A 268 -19.39 -16.13 0.74
C ILE A 268 -18.02 -16.18 1.44
N TRP A 269 -17.54 -15.02 1.92
CA TRP A 269 -16.25 -14.94 2.57
C TRP A 269 -16.19 -15.70 3.90
N GLN A 270 -17.27 -15.69 4.69
CA GLN A 270 -17.35 -16.47 5.94
C GLN A 270 -17.14 -17.97 5.70
N VAL A 271 -17.63 -18.50 4.57
CA VAL A 271 -17.45 -19.91 4.19
C VAL A 271 -16.07 -20.18 3.58
N ALA A 272 -15.59 -19.30 2.70
CA ALA A 272 -14.34 -19.50 1.99
C ALA A 272 -13.08 -19.27 2.85
N ARG A 273 -13.12 -18.30 3.77
CA ARG A 273 -11.99 -17.93 4.64
C ARG A 273 -11.41 -19.09 5.45
N PRO A 274 -12.19 -19.87 6.23
CA PRO A 274 -11.62 -20.97 7.00
C PRO A 274 -10.96 -22.04 6.13
N GLN A 275 -11.50 -22.30 4.93
CA GLN A 275 -10.91 -23.25 3.99
C GLN A 275 -9.58 -22.73 3.41
N LEU A 276 -9.53 -21.43 3.05
CA LEU A 276 -8.29 -20.78 2.63
C LEU A 276 -7.23 -20.85 3.73
N MET A 277 -7.60 -20.54 4.97
CA MET A 277 -6.71 -20.62 6.12
C MET A 277 -6.18 -22.04 6.32
N ALA A 278 -7.05 -23.05 6.32
CA ALA A 278 -6.66 -24.44 6.49
C ALA A 278 -5.70 -24.89 5.37
N ALA A 279 -6.05 -24.64 4.11
CA ALA A 279 -5.25 -25.03 2.95
C ALA A 279 -3.87 -24.34 2.89
N LEU A 280 -3.74 -23.14 3.46
CA LEU A 280 -2.48 -22.37 3.48
C LEU A 280 -1.71 -22.49 4.81
N THR A 281 -2.18 -23.29 5.77
CA THR A 281 -1.60 -23.35 7.12
C THR A 281 -0.14 -23.79 7.11
N GLU A 282 0.20 -24.81 6.30
CA GLU A 282 1.57 -25.30 6.20
C GLU A 282 2.49 -24.29 5.51
N ASP A 283 2.05 -23.71 4.39
CA ASP A 283 2.78 -22.68 3.65
C ASP A 283 3.03 -21.43 4.52
N ALA A 284 2.03 -21.01 5.29
CA ALA A 284 2.14 -19.93 6.28
C ALA A 284 3.14 -20.24 7.38
N SER A 285 3.08 -21.45 7.93
CA SER A 285 4.01 -21.89 8.97
C SER A 285 5.44 -21.98 8.43
N ARG A 286 5.62 -22.43 7.19
CA ARG A 286 6.91 -22.49 6.52
C ARG A 286 7.50 -21.10 6.33
N LEU A 287 6.74 -20.16 5.77
CA LEU A 287 7.19 -18.76 5.59
C LEU A 287 7.51 -18.10 6.93
N HIS A 288 6.68 -18.31 7.96
CA HIS A 288 6.96 -17.78 9.29
C HIS A 288 8.30 -18.31 9.84
N ARG A 289 8.56 -19.62 9.74
CA ARG A 289 9.84 -20.22 10.16
C ARG A 289 11.02 -19.70 9.34
N GLU A 290 10.85 -19.52 8.03
CA GLU A 290 11.87 -18.95 7.14
C GLU A 290 12.29 -17.55 7.64
N ILE A 291 11.32 -16.64 7.83
CA ILE A 291 11.58 -15.27 8.29
C ILE A 291 12.14 -15.27 9.72
N TYR A 292 11.63 -16.11 10.60
CA TYR A 292 12.11 -16.22 11.97
C TYR A 292 13.57 -16.69 12.04
N ARG A 293 13.91 -17.77 11.33
CA ARG A 293 15.29 -18.29 11.26
C ARG A 293 16.23 -17.26 10.66
N TRP A 294 15.81 -16.59 9.58
CA TRP A 294 16.58 -15.54 8.95
C TRP A 294 16.84 -14.37 9.92
N LYS A 295 15.81 -13.89 10.62
CA LYS A 295 15.93 -12.81 11.61
C LYS A 295 16.91 -13.20 12.72
N LYS A 296 16.84 -14.44 13.22
CA LYS A 296 17.72 -14.95 14.28
C LYS A 296 19.18 -14.97 13.84
N SER A 297 19.47 -15.37 12.60
CA SER A 297 20.84 -15.38 12.07
C SER A 297 21.36 -14.00 11.63
N HIS A 298 20.49 -13.01 11.46
CA HIS A 298 20.83 -11.64 11.00
C HIS A 298 20.45 -10.56 12.02
N GLN A 299 20.47 -10.90 13.32
CA GLN A 299 20.01 -10.00 14.38
C GLN A 299 20.81 -8.69 14.40
N VAL A 300 22.12 -8.75 14.11
CA VAL A 300 22.99 -7.58 13.99
C VAL A 300 22.47 -6.62 12.92
N GLN A 301 22.22 -7.11 11.69
CA GLN A 301 21.78 -6.28 10.58
C GLN A 301 20.38 -5.69 10.80
N VAL A 302 19.50 -6.44 11.47
CA VAL A 302 18.17 -5.95 11.88
C VAL A 302 18.30 -4.80 12.89
N ASN A 303 19.15 -4.96 13.90
CA ASN A 303 19.38 -3.94 14.93
C ASN A 303 20.11 -2.71 14.39
N GLU A 304 21.07 -2.89 13.49
CA GLU A 304 21.75 -1.80 12.79
C GLU A 304 20.74 -0.97 12.00
N LEU A 305 19.91 -1.60 11.15
CA LEU A 305 18.90 -0.86 10.39
C LEU A 305 17.89 -0.16 11.31
N LYS A 306 17.47 -0.80 12.39
CA LYS A 306 16.61 -0.17 13.41
C LYS A 306 17.26 1.10 13.95
N THR A 307 18.55 1.04 14.32
CA THR A 307 19.31 2.17 14.84
C THR A 307 19.44 3.29 13.81
N GLU A 308 19.79 2.95 12.57
CA GLU A 308 19.88 3.90 11.44
C GLU A 308 18.54 4.62 11.16
N ILE A 309 17.41 3.92 11.33
CA ILE A 309 16.07 4.50 11.19
C ILE A 309 15.76 5.47 12.33
N LEU A 310 16.06 5.09 13.58
CA LEU A 310 15.84 5.95 14.74
C LEU A 310 16.69 7.22 14.66
N GLN A 311 17.97 7.09 14.31
CA GLN A 311 18.86 8.24 14.08
C GLN A 311 18.33 9.15 12.96
N PHE A 312 17.82 8.57 11.87
CA PHE A 312 17.21 9.35 10.79
C PHE A 312 15.99 10.15 11.28
N PHE A 313 15.10 9.54 12.06
CA PHE A 313 13.96 10.26 12.64
C PHE A 313 14.38 11.36 13.62
N SER A 314 15.40 11.12 14.45
CA SER A 314 15.96 12.14 15.35
C SER A 314 16.53 13.32 14.57
N ALA A 315 17.26 13.06 13.48
CA ALA A 315 17.81 14.10 12.62
C ALA A 315 16.73 14.96 11.95
N LEU A 316 15.58 14.37 11.57
CA LEU A 316 14.45 15.13 11.00
C LEU A 316 13.76 16.07 12.01
N LYS A 317 13.87 15.78 13.31
CA LYS A 317 13.29 16.61 14.38
C LYS A 317 14.23 17.72 14.86
N ALA A 318 15.51 17.68 14.48
CA ALA A 318 16.48 18.67 14.90
C ALA A 318 16.22 20.01 14.18
N PRO A 319 16.13 21.15 14.89
CA PRO A 319 15.93 22.45 14.28
C PRO A 319 17.15 22.83 13.41
N GLY A 320 16.89 23.30 12.17
CA GLY A 320 17.91 23.95 11.33
C GLY A 320 18.39 23.18 10.09
N ILE A 321 17.97 21.93 9.86
CA ILE A 321 18.42 21.19 8.68
C ILE A 321 17.47 21.41 7.49
N ARG A 322 17.79 22.38 6.62
CA ARG A 322 17.23 22.45 5.25
C ARG A 322 17.87 21.35 4.40
N GLN A 323 17.31 20.14 4.41
CA GLN A 323 17.79 19.03 3.59
C GLN A 323 17.21 19.11 2.16
N LYS A 324 18.09 19.00 1.16
CA LYS A 324 17.71 18.94 -0.27
C LYS A 324 16.99 17.63 -0.59
N SER A 325 15.80 17.73 -1.16
CA SER A 325 15.03 16.63 -1.77
C SER A 325 15.81 15.97 -2.91
N LEU A 326 15.69 14.65 -3.07
CA LEU A 326 16.38 13.83 -4.09
C LEU A 326 15.41 13.18 -5.08
N PHE A 327 14.27 13.82 -5.35
CA PHE A 327 13.49 13.50 -6.55
C PHE A 327 13.69 14.57 -7.62
#